data_AF-A0A528GVM4-F1
#
_entry.id   AF-A0A528GVM4-F1
#
_cell.length_a   1.000
_cell.length_b   1.000
_cell.length_c   1.000
_cell.angle_alpha   90.00
_cell.angle_beta   90.00
_cell.angle_gamma   90.00
#
_symmetry.space_group_name_H-M   'P 1'
#
loop_
_entity.id
_entity.type
_entity.pdbx_description
1 polymer ?
#
loop_
_entity_poly.entity_id
_entity_poly.type
_entity_poly.pdbx_seq_one_letter_code
_entity_poly.pdbx_strand_id
1 'polypeptide(L)'
;GAAWLVVADLQGKAQNARITAAAAIDETDIRATLAQKIETSRETSFDRDRRAVRVRETVRLGAITLSERMLPPPAGTEADRAILDALRQHGLSLLPWGKEAETLRQRLGWLHRGLGAPWPDVSDAALDDSLEDWLLPYL
;
A
#
# COMPACT_ATOMS: atom_id res chain seq x y z
N GLY A 1 26.06 22.29 -12.15
CA GLY A 1 25.10 22.42 -11.04
C GLY A 1 25.33 21.28 -10.08
N ALA A 2 25.13 21.49 -8.78
CA ALA A 2 25.18 20.43 -7.78
C ALA A 2 23.78 19.85 -7.56
N ALA A 3 23.68 18.55 -7.30
CA ALA A 3 22.41 17.89 -7.01
C ALA A 3 21.89 18.24 -5.61
N TRP A 4 22.80 18.45 -4.66
CA TRP A 4 22.50 18.74 -3.26
C TRP A 4 23.16 20.05 -2.82
N LEU A 5 22.39 20.83 -2.05
CA LEU A 5 22.83 22.12 -1.52
C LEU A 5 22.37 22.25 -0.07
N VAL A 6 23.26 22.74 0.79
CA VAL A 6 22.88 23.29 2.08
C VAL A 6 22.66 24.79 1.88
N VAL A 7 21.45 25.25 2.12
CA VAL A 7 21.08 26.66 2.01
C VAL A 7 21.25 27.33 3.36
N ALA A 8 22.15 28.30 3.43
CA ALA A 8 22.41 29.07 4.65
C ALA A 8 21.53 30.33 4.74
N ASP A 9 21.16 30.91 3.59
CA ASP A 9 20.36 32.13 3.52
C ASP A 9 19.43 32.17 2.30
N LEU A 10 18.24 32.76 2.50
CA LEU A 10 17.13 32.86 1.55
C LEU A 10 16.51 34.26 1.65
N GLN A 11 16.22 34.88 0.50
CA GLN A 11 15.49 36.15 0.42
C GLN A 11 14.18 36.01 -0.35
N GLY A 12 13.11 36.62 0.15
CA GLY A 12 11.79 36.65 -0.51
C GLY A 12 10.68 35.98 0.30
N LYS A 13 9.50 35.81 -0.32
CA LYS A 13 8.33 35.14 0.30
C LYS A 13 8.21 33.72 -0.25
N ALA A 14 7.92 32.76 0.65
CA ALA A 14 7.84 31.31 0.46
C ALA A 14 7.99 30.78 -0.99
N GLN A 15 6.99 31.00 -1.85
CA GLN A 15 6.96 30.40 -3.20
C GLN A 15 8.00 30.98 -4.18
N ASN A 16 8.57 32.16 -3.91
CA ASN A 16 9.56 32.85 -4.76
C ASN A 16 10.83 33.22 -3.98
N ALA A 17 11.26 32.37 -3.04
CA ALA A 17 12.50 32.60 -2.31
C ALA A 17 13.73 32.38 -3.23
N ARG A 18 14.67 33.32 -3.19
CA ARG A 18 15.97 33.25 -3.87
C ARG A 18 17.05 32.84 -2.88
N ILE A 19 17.86 31.85 -3.27
CA ILE A 19 19.06 31.44 -2.52
C ILE A 19 20.13 32.51 -2.67
N THR A 20 20.58 33.08 -1.55
CA THR A 20 21.67 34.08 -1.49
C THR A 20 22.99 33.47 -1.04
N ALA A 21 22.95 32.43 -0.22
CA ALA A 21 24.11 31.67 0.19
C ALA A 21 23.79 30.16 0.29
N ALA A 22 24.62 29.35 -0.37
CA ALA A 22 24.56 27.89 -0.27
C ALA A 22 25.93 27.26 -0.49
N ALA A 23 26.11 26.05 0.05
CA ALA A 23 27.27 25.21 -0.20
C ALA A 23 26.81 23.91 -0.88
N ALA A 24 27.58 23.45 -1.86
CA ALA A 24 27.42 22.13 -2.43
C ALA A 24 27.86 21.07 -1.40
N ILE A 25 27.11 19.98 -1.34
CA ILE A 25 27.37 18.84 -0.49
C ILE A 25 27.08 17.57 -1.28
N ASP A 26 27.67 16.45 -0.87
CA ASP A 26 27.34 15.14 -1.44
C ASP A 26 26.29 14.40 -0.60
N GLU A 27 25.52 13.53 -1.24
CA GLU A 27 24.50 12.73 -0.55
C GLU A 27 25.12 11.83 0.54
N THR A 28 26.35 11.36 0.32
CA THR A 28 27.12 10.58 1.30
C THR A 28 27.33 11.36 2.60
N ASP A 29 27.63 12.66 2.53
CA ASP A 29 27.82 13.50 3.72
C ASP A 29 26.49 13.73 4.44
N ILE A 30 25.41 13.92 3.68
CA ILE A 30 24.04 14.02 4.21
C ILE A 30 23.70 12.74 4.99
N ARG A 31 23.92 11.57 4.38
CA ARG A 31 23.62 10.27 5.00
C ARG A 31 24.46 10.01 6.23
N ALA A 32 25.73 10.40 6.24
CA ALA A 32 26.62 10.23 7.38
C ALA A 32 26.25 11.19 8.53
N THR A 33 26.01 12.46 8.23
CA THR A 33 25.84 13.52 9.23
C THR A 33 24.42 13.58 9.78
N LEU A 34 23.41 13.29 8.96
CA LEU A 34 21.98 13.37 9.30
C LEU A 34 21.32 11.99 9.42
N ALA A 35 22.11 10.93 9.59
CA ALA A 35 21.62 9.54 9.72
C ALA A 35 20.42 9.39 10.66
N GLN A 36 20.46 10.06 11.82
CA GLN A 36 19.41 9.98 12.85
C GLN A 36 18.11 10.69 12.47
N LYS A 37 18.13 11.54 11.44
CA LYS A 37 16.95 12.23 10.89
C LYS A 37 16.43 11.58 9.61
N ILE A 38 17.12 10.53 9.14
CA ILE A 38 16.69 9.79 7.96
C ILE A 38 15.70 8.72 8.39
N GLU A 39 14.52 8.77 7.79
CA GLU A 39 13.43 7.86 8.08
C GLU A 39 13.22 6.92 6.88
N THR A 40 13.09 5.63 7.16
CA THR A 40 12.73 4.61 6.17
C THR A 40 11.30 4.17 6.44
N SER A 41 10.40 4.44 5.50
CA SER A 41 9.00 4.01 5.55
C SER A 41 8.74 2.93 4.52
N ARG A 42 8.01 1.88 4.91
CA ARG A 42 7.49 0.87 3.99
C ARG A 42 5.98 1.01 3.90
N GLU A 43 5.49 1.10 2.69
CA GLU A 43 4.07 1.19 2.40
C GLU A 43 3.67 0.00 1.53
N THR A 44 2.72 -0.78 2.02
CA THR A 44 2.14 -1.90 1.28
C THR A 44 0.83 -1.43 0.66
N SER A 45 0.74 -1.54 -0.66
CA SER A 45 -0.42 -1.11 -1.44
C SER A 45 -0.81 -2.17 -2.45
N PHE A 46 -2.10 -2.32 -2.73
CA PHE A 46 -2.57 -3.19 -3.80
C PHE A 46 -2.69 -2.42 -5.11
N ASP A 47 -2.00 -2.90 -6.15
CA ASP A 47 -2.14 -2.36 -7.49
C ASP A 47 -3.29 -3.07 -8.20
N ARG A 48 -4.36 -2.32 -8.49
CA ARG A 48 -5.59 -2.85 -9.11
C ARG A 48 -5.38 -3.29 -10.55
N ASP A 49 -4.55 -2.59 -11.31
CA ASP A 49 -4.30 -2.88 -12.72
C ASP A 49 -3.51 -4.18 -12.90
N ARG A 50 -2.54 -4.41 -12.01
CA ARG A 50 -1.74 -5.64 -11.99
C ARG A 50 -2.29 -6.73 -11.09
N ARG A 51 -3.36 -6.45 -10.32
CA ARG A 51 -3.94 -7.32 -9.29
C ARG A 51 -2.87 -7.92 -8.37
N ALA A 52 -1.96 -7.08 -7.89
CA ALA A 52 -0.79 -7.52 -7.15
C ALA A 52 -0.49 -6.61 -5.96
N VAL A 53 -0.07 -7.22 -4.84
CA VAL A 53 0.47 -6.49 -3.70
C VAL A 53 1.85 -5.94 -4.05
N ARG A 54 2.06 -4.66 -3.76
CA ARG A 54 3.35 -3.99 -3.89
C ARG A 54 3.79 -3.42 -2.57
N VAL A 55 5.10 -3.47 -2.35
CA VAL A 55 5.73 -2.85 -1.19
C VAL A 55 6.69 -1.78 -1.70
N ARG A 56 6.47 -0.56 -1.24
CA ARG A 56 7.31 0.59 -1.55
C ARG A 56 8.13 0.95 -0.34
N GLU A 57 9.45 0.97 -0.48
CA GLU A 57 10.34 1.51 0.52
C GLU A 57 10.78 2.91 0.10
N THR A 58 10.51 3.88 0.96
CA THR A 58 10.91 5.28 0.77
C THR A 58 11.84 5.68 1.90
N VAL A 59 12.99 6.24 1.54
CA VAL A 59 13.96 6.81 2.48
C VAL A 59 13.88 8.33 2.37
N ARG A 60 13.61 9.00 3.48
CA ARG A 60 13.36 10.44 3.52
C ARG A 60 14.24 11.15 4.54
N LEU A 61 14.55 12.40 4.25
CA LEU A 61 15.07 13.37 5.20
C LEU A 61 14.03 14.49 5.32
N GLY A 62 13.16 14.40 6.33
CA GLY A 62 11.98 15.27 6.42
C GLY A 62 11.11 15.16 5.17
N ALA A 63 10.88 16.29 4.49
CA ALA A 63 10.09 16.33 3.25
C ALA A 63 10.84 15.85 2.00
N ILE A 64 12.15 15.61 2.07
CA ILE A 64 12.97 15.26 0.92
C ILE A 64 13.05 13.74 0.79
N THR A 65 12.63 13.19 -0.34
CA THR A 65 12.86 11.77 -0.68
C THR A 65 14.30 11.59 -1.18
N LEU A 66 15.12 10.84 -0.43
CA LEU A 66 16.49 10.50 -0.81
C LEU A 66 16.52 9.33 -1.80
N SER A 67 15.68 8.32 -1.57
CA SER A 67 15.54 7.18 -2.46
C SER A 67 14.18 6.55 -2.32
N GLU A 68 13.64 6.05 -3.42
CA GLU A 68 12.40 5.28 -3.47
C GLU A 68 12.64 4.03 -4.31
N ARG A 69 12.23 2.87 -3.80
CA ARG A 69 12.34 1.60 -4.53
C ARG A 69 11.16 0.68 -4.29
N MET A 70 10.82 -0.10 -5.32
CA MET A 70 9.95 -1.27 -5.16
C MET A 70 10.74 -2.38 -4.50
N LEU A 71 10.16 -2.92 -3.43
CA LEU A 71 10.60 -4.19 -2.86
C LEU A 71 9.85 -5.33 -3.56
N PRO A 72 10.40 -6.55 -3.49
CA PRO A 72 9.67 -7.75 -3.86
C PRO A 72 8.32 -7.80 -3.12
N PRO A 73 7.30 -8.44 -3.71
CA PRO A 73 6.04 -8.66 -3.01
C PRO A 73 6.30 -9.35 -1.66
N PRO A 74 5.53 -9.00 -0.60
CA PRO A 74 5.68 -9.65 0.69
C PRO A 74 5.32 -11.14 0.54
N ALA A 75 5.79 -11.95 1.48
CA ALA A 75 5.56 -13.40 1.47
C ALA A 75 4.93 -13.88 2.78
N GLY A 76 4.15 -14.96 2.68
CA GLY A 76 3.42 -15.55 3.81
C GLY A 76 2.48 -14.55 4.48
N THR A 77 2.46 -14.55 5.82
CA THR A 77 1.46 -13.79 6.61
C THR A 77 1.38 -12.29 6.34
N GLU A 78 2.47 -11.65 5.90
CA GLU A 78 2.43 -10.22 5.50
C GLU A 78 1.72 -10.02 4.16
N ALA A 79 1.87 -10.96 3.23
CA ALA A 79 1.14 -10.97 1.97
C ALA A 79 -0.35 -11.20 2.20
N ASP A 80 -0.69 -12.17 3.04
CA ASP A 80 -2.09 -12.52 3.33
C ASP A 80 -2.82 -11.32 3.91
N ARG A 81 -2.23 -10.67 4.94
CA ARG A 81 -2.77 -9.45 5.53
C ARG A 81 -2.94 -8.33 4.52
N ALA A 82 -1.94 -8.12 3.66
CA ALA A 82 -2.01 -7.08 2.63
C ALA A 82 -3.14 -7.35 1.61
N ILE A 83 -3.38 -8.61 1.27
CA ILE A 83 -4.50 -9.01 0.40
C ILE A 83 -5.83 -8.77 1.11
N LEU A 84 -5.96 -9.18 2.38
CA LEU A 84 -7.17 -8.96 3.17
C LEU A 84 -7.51 -7.47 3.32
N ASP A 85 -6.53 -6.64 3.65
CA ASP A 85 -6.70 -5.19 3.75
C ASP A 85 -7.08 -4.56 2.41
N ALA A 86 -6.52 -5.05 1.30
CA ALA A 86 -6.89 -4.61 -0.02
C ALA A 86 -8.34 -4.95 -0.37
N LEU A 87 -8.81 -6.15 0.00
CA LEU A 87 -10.18 -6.57 -0.21
C LEU A 87 -11.17 -5.72 0.58
N ARG A 88 -10.85 -5.39 1.84
CA ARG A 88 -11.68 -4.47 2.65
C ARG A 88 -11.77 -3.06 2.07
N GLN A 89 -10.66 -2.55 1.54
CA GLN A 89 -10.60 -1.19 1.00
C GLN A 89 -11.24 -1.05 -0.39
N HIS A 90 -11.19 -2.10 -1.20
CA HIS A 90 -11.56 -2.04 -2.62
C HIS A 90 -12.70 -2.98 -3.02
N GLY A 91 -13.16 -3.81 -2.09
CA GLY A 91 -14.24 -4.77 -2.26
C GLY A 91 -13.81 -6.10 -2.90
N LEU A 92 -14.69 -7.09 -2.75
CA LEU A 92 -14.50 -8.47 -3.22
C LEU A 92 -14.36 -8.60 -4.74
N SER A 93 -14.71 -7.56 -5.51
CA SER A 93 -14.56 -7.53 -6.97
C SER A 93 -13.11 -7.69 -7.45
N LEU A 94 -12.12 -7.49 -6.57
CA LEU A 94 -10.71 -7.75 -6.87
C LEU A 94 -10.39 -9.23 -7.04
N LEU A 95 -11.18 -10.13 -6.42
CA LEU A 95 -10.99 -11.55 -6.58
C LEU A 95 -11.34 -12.00 -8.00
N PRO A 96 -10.65 -13.01 -8.54
CA PRO A 96 -10.93 -13.55 -9.86
C PRO A 96 -12.20 -14.41 -9.84
N TRP A 97 -13.38 -13.78 -9.72
CA TRP A 97 -14.67 -14.46 -9.76
C TRP A 97 -14.89 -15.10 -11.14
N GLY A 98 -14.65 -16.41 -11.22
CA GLY A 98 -15.02 -17.22 -12.36
C GLY A 98 -16.54 -17.36 -12.48
N LYS A 99 -17.03 -17.75 -13.65
CA LYS A 99 -18.47 -17.94 -13.90
C LYS A 99 -19.07 -18.98 -12.95
N GLU A 100 -18.33 -20.04 -12.67
CA GLU A 100 -18.73 -21.13 -11.79
C GLU A 100 -18.84 -20.67 -10.33
N ALA A 101 -17.87 -19.87 -9.87
CA ALA A 101 -17.86 -19.30 -8.52
C ALA A 101 -19.04 -18.35 -8.32
N GLU A 102 -19.30 -17.49 -9.29
CA GLU A 102 -20.43 -16.56 -9.25
C GLU A 102 -21.78 -17.32 -9.27
N THR A 103 -21.89 -18.35 -10.11
CA THR A 103 -23.10 -19.20 -10.16
C THR A 103 -23.35 -19.90 -8.83
N LEU A 104 -22.29 -20.43 -8.19
CA LEU A 104 -22.39 -21.06 -6.88
C LEU A 104 -22.85 -20.04 -5.82
N ARG A 105 -22.23 -18.87 -5.79
CA ARG A 105 -22.57 -17.78 -4.87
C ARG A 105 -24.04 -17.36 -5.00
N GLN A 106 -24.53 -17.20 -6.22
CA GLN A 106 -25.94 -16.87 -6.48
C GLN A 106 -26.90 -17.95 -5.99
N ARG A 107 -26.58 -19.23 -6.23
CA ARG A 107 -27.38 -20.37 -5.76
C ARG A 107 -27.41 -20.45 -4.24
N LEU A 108 -26.27 -20.30 -3.57
CA LEU A 108 -26.18 -20.29 -2.11
C LEU A 108 -26.97 -19.12 -1.53
N GLY A 109 -26.82 -17.92 -2.09
CA GLY A 109 -27.57 -16.75 -1.64
C GLY A 109 -29.09 -16.89 -1.84
N TRP A 110 -29.54 -17.55 -2.92
CA TRP A 110 -30.95 -17.87 -3.13
C TRP A 110 -31.46 -18.86 -2.07
N LEU A 111 -30.71 -19.93 -1.79
CA LEU A 111 -31.05 -20.92 -0.77
C LEU A 111 -31.08 -20.30 0.63
N HIS A 112 -30.12 -19.45 0.98
CA HIS A 112 -30.08 -18.73 2.25
C HIS A 112 -31.33 -17.85 2.44
N ARG A 113 -31.71 -17.07 1.42
CA ARG A 113 -32.91 -16.22 1.50
C ARG A 113 -34.22 -17.00 1.54
N GLY A 114 -34.30 -18.14 0.86
CA GLY A 114 -35.52 -18.93 0.74
C GLY A 114 -35.74 -19.94 1.88
N LEU A 115 -34.67 -20.63 2.30
CA LEU A 115 -34.71 -21.72 3.27
C LEU A 115 -34.03 -21.37 4.60
N GLY A 116 -33.20 -20.32 4.66
CA GLY A 116 -32.45 -19.95 5.86
C GLY A 116 -31.33 -20.95 6.18
N ALA A 117 -31.12 -21.21 7.47
CA ALA A 117 -30.12 -22.18 7.93
C ALA A 117 -30.37 -23.59 7.35
N PRO A 118 -29.33 -24.38 7.04
CA PRO A 118 -27.90 -24.16 7.32
C PRO A 118 -27.13 -23.43 6.20
N TRP A 119 -27.82 -22.86 5.22
CA TRP A 119 -27.16 -22.21 4.10
C TRP A 119 -26.47 -20.91 4.57
N PRO A 120 -25.19 -20.69 4.26
CA PRO A 120 -24.46 -19.52 4.71
C PRO A 120 -24.93 -18.25 4.00
N ASP A 121 -24.83 -17.12 4.67
CA ASP A 121 -24.93 -15.83 3.99
C ASP A 121 -23.65 -15.60 3.17
N VAL A 122 -23.81 -15.42 1.87
CA VAL A 122 -22.73 -15.16 0.90
C VAL A 122 -22.92 -13.80 0.21
N SER A 123 -23.63 -12.89 0.88
CA SER A 123 -23.67 -11.47 0.50
C SER A 123 -22.27 -10.85 0.56
N ASP A 124 -22.05 -9.76 -0.18
CA ASP A 124 -20.74 -9.10 -0.16
C ASP A 124 -20.35 -8.65 1.26
N ALA A 125 -21.32 -8.19 2.06
CA ALA A 125 -21.09 -7.79 3.45
C ALA A 125 -20.65 -8.99 4.32
N ALA A 126 -21.39 -10.11 4.25
CA ALA A 126 -21.05 -11.29 5.03
C ALA A 126 -19.69 -11.89 4.66
N LEU A 127 -19.34 -11.88 3.38
CA LEU A 127 -18.05 -12.36 2.89
C LEU A 127 -16.89 -11.41 3.26
N ASP A 128 -17.12 -10.09 3.27
CA ASP A 128 -16.11 -9.11 3.70
C ASP A 128 -15.84 -9.20 5.21
N ASP A 129 -16.89 -9.39 6.01
CA ASP A 129 -16.80 -9.54 7.47
C ASP A 129 -16.11 -10.84 7.91
N SER A 130 -16.11 -11.87 7.06
CA SER A 130 -15.58 -13.20 7.38
C SER A 130 -14.38 -13.63 6.51
N LEU A 131 -13.68 -12.66 5.90
CA LEU A 131 -12.52 -12.92 5.04
C LEU A 131 -11.47 -13.85 5.70
N GLU A 132 -11.21 -13.67 6.99
CA GLU A 132 -10.30 -14.52 7.76
C GLU A 132 -10.74 -15.98 7.87
N ASP A 133 -12.03 -16.26 7.80
CA ASP A 133 -12.55 -17.61 8.00
C ASP A 133 -12.58 -18.40 6.68
N TRP A 134 -13.00 -17.76 5.59
CA TRP A 134 -13.21 -18.45 4.32
C TRP A 134 -12.09 -18.24 3.30
N LEU A 135 -11.38 -17.12 3.32
CA LEU A 135 -10.35 -16.80 2.32
C LEU A 135 -8.94 -17.02 2.84
N LEU A 136 -8.62 -16.55 4.04
CA LEU A 136 -7.27 -16.65 4.63
C LEU A 136 -6.67 -18.08 4.60
N PRO A 137 -7.43 -19.18 4.81
CA PRO A 137 -6.88 -20.53 4.71
C PRO A 137 -6.38 -20.94 3.31
N TYR A 138 -6.67 -20.14 2.27
CA TYR A 138 -6.36 -20.44 0.86
C TYR A 138 -5.45 -19.40 0.19
N LEU A 139 -4.94 -18.41 0.95
CA LEU A 139 -3.89 -17.49 0.50
C LEU A 139 -2.50 -18.14 0.63
#